data_AF-A0A1H5XQE2-F1
#
_entry.id   AF-A0A1H5XQE2-F1
#
_cell.length_a   1.000
_cell.length_b   1.000
_cell.length_c   1.000
_cell.angle_alpha   90.00
_cell.angle_beta   90.00
_cell.angle_gamma   90.00
#
_symmetry.space_group_name_H-M   'P 1'
#
loop_
_entity.id
_entity.type
_entity.pdbx_description
1 polymer ?
#
loop_
_entity_poly.entity_id
_entity_poly.type
_entity_poly.pdbx_seq_one_letter_code
_entity_poly.pdbx_strand_id
1 'polypeptide(L)'
;MSEYTQGICQDGAAILRDGQPMTIEEILAALRSGDQQSAEIERLRADRDSQQRLCIDAMLEVDELKQERDQLKEEVLRLGSVIVDHDHERDRLKAAVEALRMQLMVVNDIAGEAIDTKSYDWNVRATNAVNSTYSLLKKTPEHSLAAHDAEVAENAIKALRDWTRPLNTADGVHQVHYLNGAAREKIDMYLGQLRASAEEVKS
;
A
#
# COMPACT_ATOMS: atom_id res chain seq x y z
N MET A 1 -11.84 14.64 -71.18
CA MET A 1 -12.54 14.42 -72.47
C MET A 1 -13.44 13.21 -72.26
N SER A 2 -14.66 13.22 -72.80
CA SER A 2 -15.55 12.06 -72.71
C SER A 2 -14.95 10.91 -73.53
N GLU A 3 -14.76 9.75 -72.91
CA GLU A 3 -14.25 8.52 -73.54
C GLU A 3 -15.19 8.02 -74.65
N TYR A 4 -16.47 8.36 -74.54
CA TYR A 4 -17.52 8.04 -75.51
C TYR A 4 -18.05 9.31 -76.20
N THR A 5 -18.27 9.24 -77.51
CA THR A 5 -18.82 10.33 -78.33
C THR A 5 -19.92 9.82 -79.25
N GLN A 6 -20.75 10.72 -79.79
CA GLN A 6 -21.81 10.37 -80.73
C GLN A 6 -21.36 10.66 -82.17
N GLY A 7 -21.61 9.72 -83.08
CA GLY A 7 -21.34 9.85 -84.52
C GLY A 7 -22.55 9.48 -85.39
N ILE A 8 -22.40 9.65 -86.70
CA ILE A 8 -23.39 9.25 -87.72
C ILE A 8 -22.73 8.21 -88.64
N CYS A 9 -23.37 7.05 -88.83
CA CYS A 9 -23.01 6.02 -89.81
C CYS A 9 -24.07 5.94 -90.93
N GLN A 10 -23.86 5.10 -91.95
CA GLN A 10 -24.76 5.00 -93.13
C GLN A 10 -26.21 4.63 -92.77
N ASP A 11 -26.40 4.07 -91.59
CA ASP A 11 -27.57 3.40 -91.06
C ASP A 11 -28.14 4.08 -89.79
N GLY A 12 -27.55 5.20 -89.34
CA GLY A 12 -28.10 6.03 -88.25
C GLY A 12 -27.08 6.64 -87.30
N ALA A 13 -27.47 6.87 -86.06
CA ALA A 13 -26.58 7.35 -85.00
C ALA A 13 -25.77 6.18 -84.41
N ALA A 14 -24.49 6.42 -84.15
CA ALA A 14 -23.58 5.44 -83.55
C ALA A 14 -22.91 5.99 -82.28
N ILE A 15 -22.66 5.12 -81.31
CA ILE A 15 -21.80 5.42 -80.16
C ILE A 15 -20.37 5.07 -80.55
N LEU A 16 -19.45 6.02 -80.37
CA LEU A 16 -18.03 5.88 -80.68
C LEU A 16 -17.22 5.85 -79.39
N ARG A 17 -16.19 4.99 -79.33
CA ARG A 17 -15.12 5.04 -78.32
C ARG A 17 -13.81 5.33 -79.03
N ASP A 18 -13.11 6.39 -78.61
CA ASP A 18 -11.88 6.87 -79.25
C ASP A 18 -12.03 7.09 -80.78
N GLY A 19 -13.23 7.50 -81.21
CA GLY A 19 -13.55 7.77 -82.62
C GLY A 19 -13.91 6.53 -83.46
N GLN A 20 -13.92 5.32 -82.88
CA GLN A 20 -14.34 4.10 -83.57
C GLN A 20 -15.76 3.67 -83.17
N PRO A 21 -16.61 3.19 -84.11
CA PRO A 21 -17.95 2.68 -83.80
C PRO A 21 -17.89 1.46 -82.89
N MET A 22 -18.72 1.45 -81.85
CA MET A 22 -18.91 0.29 -80.99
C MET A 22 -20.10 -0.56 -81.45
N THR A 23 -19.96 -1.87 -81.30
CA THR A 23 -21.06 -2.82 -81.40
C THR A 23 -21.97 -2.75 -80.18
N ILE A 24 -23.18 -3.29 -80.30
CA ILE A 24 -24.14 -3.36 -79.17
C ILE A 24 -23.54 -4.20 -78.03
N GLU A 25 -22.85 -5.28 -78.35
CA GLU A 25 -22.19 -6.16 -77.39
C GLU A 25 -21.11 -5.44 -76.58
N GLU A 26 -20.29 -4.61 -77.24
CA GLU A 26 -19.26 -3.80 -76.60
C GLU A 26 -19.84 -2.71 -75.71
N ILE A 27 -20.93 -2.06 -76.15
CA ILE A 27 -21.65 -1.07 -75.33
C ILE A 27 -22.22 -1.73 -74.08
N LEU A 28 -22.87 -2.89 -74.22
CA LEU A 28 -23.42 -3.65 -73.09
C LEU A 28 -22.32 -4.19 -72.16
N ALA A 29 -21.15 -4.55 -72.69
CA ALA A 29 -20.00 -4.95 -71.87
C ALA A 29 -19.43 -3.76 -71.08
N ALA A 30 -19.31 -2.59 -71.71
CA ALA A 30 -18.85 -1.36 -71.05
C ALA A 30 -19.82 -0.91 -69.94
N LEU A 31 -21.13 -0.93 -70.20
CA LEU A 31 -22.15 -0.61 -69.20
C LEU A 31 -22.09 -1.57 -68.00
N ARG A 32 -22.00 -2.90 -68.26
CA ARG A 32 -21.86 -3.90 -67.19
C ARG A 32 -20.57 -3.70 -66.38
N SER A 33 -19.48 -3.34 -67.03
CA SER A 33 -18.21 -3.02 -66.34
C SER A 33 -18.35 -1.77 -65.46
N GLY A 34 -19.04 -0.73 -65.94
CA GLY A 34 -19.31 0.48 -65.16
C GLY A 34 -20.18 0.23 -63.94
N ASP A 35 -21.22 -0.61 -64.07
CA ASP A 35 -22.06 -1.02 -62.95
C ASP A 35 -21.28 -1.82 -61.90
N GLN A 36 -20.42 -2.75 -62.34
CA GLN A 36 -19.55 -3.52 -61.45
C GLN A 36 -18.55 -2.64 -60.70
N GLN A 37 -17.91 -1.69 -61.39
CA GLN A 37 -16.98 -0.75 -60.76
C GLN A 37 -17.70 0.17 -59.77
N SER A 38 -18.90 0.63 -60.10
CA SER A 38 -19.71 1.47 -59.22
C SER A 38 -20.11 0.72 -57.94
N ALA A 39 -20.56 -0.54 -58.08
CA ALA A 39 -20.86 -1.41 -56.95
C ALA A 39 -19.62 -1.70 -56.08
N GLU A 40 -18.45 -1.88 -56.69
CA GLU A 40 -17.21 -2.10 -55.96
C GLU A 40 -16.75 -0.84 -55.21
N ILE A 41 -16.86 0.34 -55.82
CA ILE A 41 -16.59 1.61 -55.15
C ILE A 41 -17.51 1.80 -53.95
N GLU A 42 -18.79 1.46 -54.07
CA GLU A 42 -19.75 1.55 -52.97
C GLU A 42 -19.39 0.60 -51.82
N ARG A 43 -18.99 -0.64 -52.14
CA ARG A 43 -18.47 -1.59 -51.13
C ARG A 43 -17.23 -1.07 -50.43
N LEU A 44 -16.22 -0.61 -51.18
CA LEU A 44 -14.98 -0.08 -50.60
C LEU A 44 -15.24 1.15 -49.72
N ARG A 45 -16.22 1.98 -50.07
CA ARG A 45 -16.64 3.11 -49.23
C ARG A 45 -17.28 2.62 -47.93
N ALA A 46 -18.18 1.65 -48.00
CA ALA A 46 -18.82 1.07 -46.81
C ALA A 46 -17.79 0.42 -45.88
N ASP A 47 -16.84 -0.34 -46.42
CA ASP A 47 -15.76 -0.98 -45.66
C ASP A 47 -14.86 0.06 -44.99
N ARG A 48 -14.45 1.10 -45.72
CA ARG A 48 -13.66 2.21 -45.17
C ARG A 48 -14.42 2.91 -44.05
N ASP A 49 -15.70 3.22 -44.24
CA ASP A 49 -16.51 3.92 -43.23
C ASP A 49 -16.69 3.04 -41.99
N SER A 50 -16.82 1.71 -42.16
CA SER A 50 -16.81 0.76 -41.06
C SER A 50 -15.48 0.71 -40.32
N GLN A 51 -14.35 0.68 -41.05
CA GLN A 51 -13.02 0.72 -40.44
C GLN A 51 -12.77 2.03 -39.70
N GLN A 52 -13.24 3.16 -40.25
CA GLN A 52 -13.11 4.46 -39.61
C GLN A 52 -13.85 4.50 -38.26
N ARG A 53 -15.03 3.88 -38.17
CA ARG A 53 -15.75 3.74 -36.89
C ARG A 53 -14.96 2.91 -35.88
N LEU A 54 -14.46 1.75 -36.30
CA LEU A 54 -13.63 0.89 -35.44
C LEU A 54 -12.37 1.62 -34.92
N CYS A 55 -11.73 2.42 -35.77
CA CYS A 55 -10.59 3.24 -35.36
C CYS A 55 -10.98 4.31 -34.33
N ILE A 56 -12.13 4.97 -34.50
CA ILE A 56 -12.62 5.96 -33.53
C ILE A 56 -12.92 5.29 -32.18
N ASP A 57 -13.60 4.14 -32.20
CA ASP A 57 -13.95 3.40 -30.98
C ASP A 57 -12.68 2.94 -30.25
N ALA A 58 -11.68 2.41 -30.98
CA ALA A 58 -10.40 2.02 -30.40
C ALA A 58 -9.61 3.21 -29.84
N MET A 59 -9.70 4.39 -30.46
CA MET A 59 -9.07 5.61 -29.93
C MET A 59 -9.70 6.06 -28.62
N LEU A 60 -11.03 5.98 -28.51
CA LEU A 60 -11.76 6.30 -27.28
C LEU A 60 -11.38 5.33 -26.15
N GLU A 61 -11.35 4.02 -26.44
CA GLU A 61 -10.94 3.01 -25.47
C GLU A 61 -9.50 3.24 -24.98
N VAL A 62 -8.57 3.58 -25.89
CA VAL A 62 -7.19 3.90 -25.52
C VAL A 62 -7.10 5.12 -24.61
N ASP A 63 -7.93 6.13 -24.81
CA ASP A 63 -7.92 7.33 -23.96
C ASP A 63 -8.53 7.06 -22.57
N GLU A 64 -9.58 6.22 -22.49
CA GLU A 64 -10.11 5.72 -21.20
C GLU A 64 -9.05 4.94 -20.42
N LEU A 65 -8.36 4.00 -21.08
CA LEU A 65 -7.31 3.20 -20.46
C LEU A 65 -6.11 4.06 -20.01
N LYS A 66 -5.77 5.13 -20.74
CA LYS A 66 -4.73 6.08 -20.30
C LYS A 66 -5.16 6.82 -19.03
N GLN A 67 -6.43 7.23 -18.95
CA GLN A 67 -6.94 7.92 -17.77
C GLN A 67 -6.91 7.01 -16.54
N GLU A 68 -7.33 5.75 -16.69
CA GLU A 68 -7.25 4.76 -15.60
C GLU A 68 -5.80 4.49 -15.17
N ARG A 69 -4.88 4.32 -16.12
CA ARG A 69 -3.45 4.16 -15.84
C ARG A 69 -2.90 5.35 -15.03
N ASP A 70 -3.28 6.58 -15.39
CA ASP A 70 -2.78 7.77 -14.71
C ASP A 70 -3.34 7.88 -13.29
N GLN A 71 -4.61 7.52 -13.07
CA GLN A 71 -5.20 7.41 -11.73
C GLN A 71 -4.49 6.36 -10.87
N LEU A 72 -4.25 5.17 -11.42
CA LEU A 72 -3.53 4.10 -10.72
C LEU A 72 -2.09 4.51 -10.38
N LYS A 73 -1.43 5.27 -11.27
CA LYS A 73 -0.08 5.79 -11.03
C LYS A 73 -0.06 6.78 -9.85
N GLU A 74 -1.05 7.66 -9.76
CA GLU A 74 -1.19 8.58 -8.62
C GLU A 74 -1.45 7.82 -7.33
N GLU A 75 -2.30 6.79 -7.36
CA GLU A 75 -2.56 5.96 -6.18
C GLU A 75 -1.31 5.19 -5.72
N VAL A 76 -0.54 4.63 -6.64
CA VAL A 76 0.74 3.96 -6.32
C VAL A 76 1.72 4.94 -5.67
N LEU A 77 1.82 6.18 -6.16
CA LEU A 77 2.67 7.20 -5.54
C LEU A 77 2.18 7.57 -4.13
N ARG A 78 0.87 7.71 -3.94
CA ARG A 78 0.26 7.97 -2.64
C ARG A 78 0.56 6.84 -1.64
N LEU A 79 0.35 5.59 -2.04
CA LEU A 79 0.63 4.41 -1.22
C LEU A 79 2.13 4.29 -0.91
N GLY A 80 2.99 4.63 -1.88
CA GLY A 80 4.45 4.68 -1.67
C GLY A 80 4.84 5.65 -0.55
N SER A 81 4.24 6.84 -0.49
CA SER A 81 4.47 7.80 0.61
C SER A 81 4.05 7.23 1.96
N VAL A 82 2.87 6.59 2.03
CA VAL A 82 2.35 5.99 3.26
C VAL A 82 3.26 4.86 3.78
N ILE A 83 3.83 4.06 2.88
CA ILE A 83 4.78 3.00 3.26
C ILE A 83 6.04 3.60 3.88
N VAL A 84 6.58 4.67 3.27
CA VAL A 84 7.76 5.36 3.81
C VAL A 84 7.48 5.94 5.19
N ASP A 85 6.30 6.53 5.42
CA ASP A 85 5.91 7.03 6.74
C ASP A 85 5.82 5.89 7.78
N HIS A 86 5.23 4.75 7.39
CA HIS A 86 5.18 3.57 8.27
C HIS A 86 6.56 2.96 8.56
N ASP A 87 7.48 2.96 7.60
CA ASP A 87 8.85 2.49 7.81
C ASP A 87 9.59 3.36 8.83
N HIS A 88 9.45 4.69 8.73
CA HIS A 88 10.02 5.60 9.73
C HIS A 88 9.43 5.37 11.11
N GLU A 89 8.12 5.13 11.21
CA GLU A 89 7.46 4.86 12.48
C GLU A 89 7.89 3.51 13.07
N ARG A 90 8.04 2.48 12.24
CA ARG A 90 8.59 1.17 12.65
C ARG A 90 10.00 1.33 13.22
N ASP A 91 10.85 2.11 12.56
CA ASP A 91 12.23 2.31 13.01
C ASP A 91 12.30 3.09 14.33
N ARG A 92 11.41 4.09 14.53
CA ARG A 92 11.25 4.79 15.81
C ARG A 92 10.81 3.85 16.92
N LEU A 93 9.80 3.01 16.67
CA LEU A 93 9.31 2.03 17.65
C LEU A 93 10.40 1.01 17.99
N LYS A 94 11.14 0.53 17.00
CA LYS A 94 12.27 -0.39 17.21
C LYS A 94 13.35 0.23 18.10
N ALA A 95 13.68 1.50 17.89
CA ALA A 95 14.63 2.22 18.74
C ALA A 95 14.10 2.39 20.19
N ALA A 96 12.80 2.67 20.34
CA ALA A 96 12.17 2.77 21.65
C ALA A 96 12.18 1.43 22.41
N VAL A 97 11.86 0.32 21.72
CA VAL A 97 11.91 -1.03 22.30
C VAL A 97 13.32 -1.39 22.76
N GLU A 98 14.35 -1.11 21.96
CA GLU A 98 15.73 -1.39 22.36
C GLU A 98 16.17 -0.53 23.56
N ALA A 99 15.75 0.73 23.62
CA ALA A 99 16.00 1.59 24.77
C ALA A 99 15.33 1.05 26.05
N LEU A 100 14.08 0.58 25.95
CA LEU A 100 13.37 -0.06 27.07
C LEU A 100 14.06 -1.35 27.51
N ARG A 101 14.52 -2.17 26.56
CA ARG A 101 15.28 -3.40 26.85
C ARG A 101 16.56 -3.11 27.62
N MET A 102 17.32 -2.09 27.22
CA MET A 102 18.52 -1.65 27.92
C MET A 102 18.22 -1.18 29.35
N GLN A 103 17.12 -0.45 29.55
CA GLN A 103 16.69 -0.04 30.88
C GLN A 103 16.28 -1.23 31.75
N LEU A 104 15.55 -2.20 31.19
CA LEU A 104 15.15 -3.41 31.90
C LEU A 104 16.39 -4.22 32.34
N MET A 105 17.42 -4.30 31.50
CA MET A 105 18.68 -4.95 31.84
C MET A 105 19.34 -4.28 33.05
N VAL A 106 19.43 -2.95 33.05
CA VAL A 106 19.96 -2.18 34.19
C VAL A 106 19.15 -2.42 35.47
N VAL A 107 17.82 -2.45 35.38
CA VAL A 107 16.95 -2.76 36.53
C VAL A 107 17.21 -4.17 37.06
N ASN A 108 17.38 -5.15 36.17
CA ASN A 108 17.64 -6.54 36.52
C ASN A 108 19.02 -6.70 37.19
N ASP A 109 20.05 -6.02 36.69
CA ASP A 109 21.37 -6.00 37.30
C ASP A 109 21.33 -5.40 38.71
N ILE A 110 20.65 -4.26 38.86
CA ILE A 110 20.44 -3.60 40.16
C ILE A 110 19.65 -4.49 41.13
N ALA A 111 18.63 -5.22 40.64
CA ALA A 111 17.87 -6.16 41.45
C ALA A 111 18.72 -7.38 41.88
N GLY A 112 19.62 -7.85 41.02
CA GLY A 112 20.61 -8.89 41.35
C GLY A 112 21.56 -8.45 42.47
N GLU A 113 22.09 -7.22 42.39
CA GLU A 113 22.98 -6.65 43.43
C GLU A 113 22.26 -6.37 44.76
N ALA A 114 20.96 -6.05 44.71
CA ALA A 114 20.14 -5.79 45.89
C ALA A 114 19.91 -7.00 46.79
N ILE A 115 20.00 -8.21 46.21
CA ILE A 115 19.92 -9.46 46.97
C ILE A 115 21.13 -9.58 47.94
N ASP A 116 22.23 -8.85 47.68
CA ASP A 116 23.46 -8.90 48.47
C ASP A 116 23.74 -7.67 49.38
N THR A 117 23.03 -6.53 49.27
CA THR A 117 23.37 -5.31 50.04
C THR A 117 22.20 -4.46 50.58
N LYS A 118 22.38 -3.83 51.77
CA LYS A 118 21.36 -3.12 52.56
C LYS A 118 20.82 -1.81 51.93
N SER A 119 19.65 -1.92 51.29
CA SER A 119 18.40 -1.15 51.43
C SER A 119 18.25 0.36 51.09
N TYR A 120 19.26 1.25 51.09
CA TYR A 120 18.99 2.68 50.81
C TYR A 120 19.30 3.13 49.37
N ASP A 121 20.47 2.75 48.84
CA ASP A 121 20.90 3.19 47.49
C ASP A 121 20.05 2.54 46.37
N TRP A 122 19.47 1.38 46.67
CA TRP A 122 18.61 0.64 45.74
C TRP A 122 17.28 1.34 45.45
N ASN A 123 16.62 1.91 46.46
CA ASN A 123 15.34 2.59 46.27
C ASN A 123 15.46 3.80 45.34
N VAL A 124 16.57 4.54 45.42
CA VAL A 124 16.84 5.69 44.54
C VAL A 124 17.04 5.23 43.09
N ARG A 125 17.83 4.17 42.87
CA ARG A 125 18.10 3.64 41.52
C ARG A 125 16.86 3.00 40.88
N ALA A 126 16.11 2.20 41.62
CA ALA A 126 14.86 1.60 41.15
C ALA A 126 13.81 2.68 40.80
N THR A 127 13.70 3.72 41.63
CA THR A 127 12.79 4.85 41.37
C THR A 127 13.19 5.62 40.11
N ASN A 128 14.49 5.88 39.91
CA ASN A 128 14.98 6.56 38.71
C ASN A 128 14.77 5.76 37.43
N ALA A 129 14.97 4.44 37.49
CA ALA A 129 14.71 3.55 36.36
C ALA A 129 13.20 3.53 36.01
N VAL A 130 12.33 3.33 37.00
CA VAL A 130 10.87 3.39 36.86
C VAL A 130 10.40 4.69 36.22
N ASN A 131 10.90 5.83 36.71
CA ASN A 131 10.50 7.14 36.18
C ASN A 131 11.00 7.37 34.75
N SER A 132 12.18 6.85 34.41
CA SER A 132 12.73 6.92 33.05
C SER A 132 11.91 6.09 32.08
N THR A 133 11.52 4.87 32.47
CA THR A 133 10.68 3.98 31.66
C THR A 133 9.29 4.57 31.46
N TYR A 134 8.68 5.13 32.51
CA TYR A 134 7.38 5.82 32.41
C TYR A 134 7.42 7.03 31.46
N SER A 135 8.52 7.78 31.44
CA SER A 135 8.69 8.92 30.53
C SER A 135 8.81 8.53 29.06
N LEU A 136 9.36 7.34 28.78
CA LEU A 136 9.44 6.78 27.43
C LEU A 136 8.07 6.26 26.97
N LEU A 137 7.36 5.56 27.86
CA LEU A 137 6.01 5.04 27.62
C LEU A 137 5.03 6.16 27.24
N LYS A 138 5.07 7.29 27.94
CA LYS A 138 4.22 8.47 27.68
C LYS A 138 4.44 9.12 26.30
N LYS A 139 5.56 8.82 25.63
CA LYS A 139 5.88 9.31 24.29
C LYS A 139 5.48 8.33 23.19
N THR A 140 5.02 7.13 23.56
CA THR A 140 4.58 6.10 22.61
C THR A 140 3.12 6.38 22.20
N PRO A 141 2.77 6.35 20.91
CA PRO A 141 1.40 6.59 20.46
C PRO A 141 0.41 5.54 20.99
N GLU A 142 -0.77 5.98 21.46
CA GLU A 142 -1.82 5.13 22.08
C GLU A 142 -2.37 4.01 21.18
N HIS A 143 -2.15 4.09 19.86
CA HIS A 143 -2.67 3.13 18.87
C HIS A 143 -1.60 2.19 18.29
N SER A 144 -0.36 2.24 18.78
CA SER A 144 0.70 1.32 18.35
C SER A 144 0.50 -0.09 18.96
N LEU A 145 0.96 -1.15 18.29
CA LEU A 145 1.13 -2.47 18.93
C LEU A 145 1.98 -2.38 20.22
N ALA A 146 2.89 -1.41 20.27
CA ALA A 146 3.65 -1.08 21.47
C ALA A 146 2.80 -0.51 22.62
N ALA A 147 1.53 -0.12 22.39
CA ALA A 147 0.63 0.37 23.44
C ALA A 147 0.20 -0.76 24.40
N HIS A 148 0.04 -2.00 23.90
CA HIS A 148 -0.27 -3.14 24.77
C HIS A 148 0.94 -3.53 25.62
N ASP A 149 2.13 -3.63 25.00
CA ASP A 149 3.38 -3.87 25.73
C ASP A 149 3.70 -2.72 26.69
N ALA A 150 3.31 -1.48 26.33
CA ALA A 150 3.42 -0.30 27.18
C ALA A 150 2.52 -0.39 28.42
N GLU A 151 1.28 -0.84 28.25
CA GLU A 151 0.34 -1.07 29.36
C GLU A 151 0.84 -2.16 30.30
N VAL A 152 1.36 -3.26 29.76
CA VAL A 152 1.96 -4.35 30.56
C VAL A 152 3.20 -3.84 31.31
N ALA A 153 4.07 -3.07 30.66
CA ALA A 153 5.22 -2.44 31.30
C ALA A 153 4.82 -1.43 32.38
N GLU A 154 3.79 -0.60 32.14
CA GLU A 154 3.26 0.34 33.14
C GLU A 154 2.70 -0.39 34.37
N ASN A 155 1.99 -1.50 34.17
CA ASN A 155 1.45 -2.32 35.25
C ASN A 155 2.56 -3.00 36.06
N ALA A 156 3.61 -3.51 35.41
CA ALA A 156 4.80 -4.05 36.08
C ALA A 156 5.54 -2.96 36.90
N ILE A 157 5.66 -1.75 36.34
CA ILE A 157 6.24 -0.59 37.03
C ILE A 157 5.40 -0.18 38.25
N LYS A 158 4.06 -0.14 38.13
CA LYS A 158 3.16 0.13 39.26
C LYS A 158 3.33 -0.91 40.35
N ALA A 159 3.37 -2.20 39.99
CA ALA A 159 3.60 -3.29 40.94
C ALA A 159 4.95 -3.16 41.66
N LEU A 160 6.03 -2.81 40.93
CA LEU A 160 7.35 -2.54 41.52
C LEU A 160 7.32 -1.33 42.46
N ARG A 161 6.66 -0.23 42.08
CA ARG A 161 6.53 0.97 42.93
C ARG A 161 5.73 0.69 44.20
N ASP A 162 4.66 -0.07 44.09
CA ASP A 162 3.86 -0.48 45.26
C ASP A 162 4.62 -1.45 46.17
N TRP A 163 5.52 -2.26 45.60
CA TRP A 163 6.44 -3.13 46.36
C TRP A 163 7.53 -2.35 47.11
N THR A 164 8.05 -1.25 46.54
CA THR A 164 9.08 -0.44 47.19
C THR A 164 8.54 0.57 48.21
N ARG A 165 7.24 0.89 48.14
CA ARG A 165 6.56 1.85 49.02
C ARG A 165 6.65 1.56 50.54
N PRO A 166 6.55 0.30 51.02
CA PRO A 166 6.62 -0.02 52.46
C PRO A 166 8.03 0.13 53.06
N LEU A 167 9.09 0.21 52.24
CA LEU A 167 10.47 0.31 52.71
C LEU A 167 10.86 1.74 53.17
N ASN A 168 9.98 2.73 52.97
CA ASN A 168 10.19 4.13 53.37
C ASN A 168 9.53 4.52 54.71
N THR A 169 8.92 3.57 55.44
CA THR A 169 8.37 3.81 56.79
C THR A 169 9.11 2.96 57.82
N ALA A 170 9.30 3.52 59.03
CA ALA A 170 10.14 2.93 60.08
C ALA A 170 9.72 1.52 60.54
N ASP A 171 8.46 1.11 60.28
CA ASP A 171 7.92 -0.22 60.62
C ASP A 171 7.99 -1.24 59.47
N GLY A 172 8.49 -0.87 58.28
CA GLY A 172 8.38 -1.67 57.06
C GLY A 172 9.22 -2.96 57.03
N VAL A 173 10.25 -3.07 57.87
CA VAL A 173 11.25 -4.16 57.81
C VAL A 173 10.64 -5.53 58.16
N HIS A 174 9.56 -5.59 58.95
CA HIS A 174 8.92 -6.86 59.33
C HIS A 174 7.85 -7.36 58.34
N GLN A 175 7.36 -6.53 57.40
CA GLN A 175 6.37 -6.95 56.38
C GLN A 175 6.99 -7.45 55.06
N VAL A 176 8.32 -7.31 54.89
CA VAL A 176 9.03 -7.57 53.63
C VAL A 176 8.94 -9.03 53.17
N HIS A 177 8.86 -10.00 54.09
CA HIS A 177 8.87 -11.42 53.72
C HIS A 177 7.56 -11.94 53.10
N TYR A 178 6.40 -11.38 53.48
CA TYR A 178 5.10 -11.82 52.93
C TYR A 178 4.73 -11.12 51.62
N LEU A 179 5.13 -9.86 51.45
CA LEU A 179 4.93 -9.12 50.20
C LEU A 179 5.90 -9.54 49.09
N ASN A 180 7.02 -10.17 49.45
CA ASN A 180 8.04 -10.64 48.50
C ASN A 180 7.55 -11.75 47.56
N GLY A 181 6.68 -12.66 48.02
CA GLY A 181 6.20 -13.77 47.19
C GLY A 181 5.22 -13.31 46.11
N ALA A 182 4.16 -12.60 46.52
CA ALA A 182 3.09 -12.20 45.61
C ALA A 182 3.51 -11.10 44.62
N ALA A 183 4.41 -10.18 45.01
CA ALA A 183 4.95 -9.19 44.09
C ALA A 183 5.88 -9.83 43.06
N ARG A 184 6.72 -10.78 43.49
CA ARG A 184 7.62 -11.52 42.60
C ARG A 184 6.85 -12.38 41.60
N GLU A 185 5.82 -13.11 42.03
CA GLU A 185 4.94 -13.86 41.12
C GLU A 185 4.27 -12.96 40.08
N LYS A 186 3.82 -11.76 40.46
CA LYS A 186 3.25 -10.80 39.50
C LYS A 186 4.29 -10.25 38.53
N ILE A 187 5.50 -9.93 38.99
CA ILE A 187 6.59 -9.48 38.12
C ILE A 187 6.97 -10.58 37.13
N ASP A 188 7.14 -11.82 37.60
CA ASP A 188 7.46 -12.96 36.75
C ASP A 188 6.35 -13.25 35.72
N MET A 189 5.08 -13.10 36.12
CA MET A 189 3.92 -13.20 35.22
C MET A 189 3.98 -12.14 34.11
N TYR A 190 4.20 -10.86 34.46
CA TYR A 190 4.26 -9.78 33.47
C TYR A 190 5.49 -9.89 32.56
N LEU A 191 6.64 -10.33 33.08
CA LEU A 191 7.82 -10.63 32.26
C LEU A 191 7.59 -11.81 31.31
N GLY A 192 6.82 -12.82 31.72
CA GLY A 192 6.39 -13.92 30.86
C GLY A 192 5.49 -13.46 29.71
N GLN A 193 4.53 -12.58 30.00
CA GLN A 193 3.66 -11.98 28.98
C GLN A 193 4.45 -11.15 27.97
N LEU A 194 5.40 -10.32 28.43
CA LEU A 194 6.27 -9.54 27.55
C LEU A 194 7.16 -10.42 26.66
N ARG A 195 7.65 -11.57 27.17
CA ARG A 195 8.42 -12.52 26.36
C ARG A 195 7.56 -13.19 25.28
N ALA A 196 6.32 -13.55 25.60
CA ALA A 196 5.40 -14.14 24.64
C ALA A 196 5.05 -13.17 23.50
N SER A 197 4.71 -11.91 23.83
CA SER A 197 4.49 -10.86 22.81
C SER A 197 5.73 -10.65 21.93
N ALA A 198 6.94 -10.67 22.52
CA ALA A 198 8.18 -10.48 21.75
C ALA A 198 8.52 -11.66 20.82
N GLU A 199 8.00 -12.87 21.08
CA GLU A 199 8.16 -14.02 20.17
C GLU A 199 7.13 -14.00 19.04
N GLU A 200 5.88 -13.59 19.29
CA GLU A 200 4.87 -13.41 18.23
C GLU A 200 5.25 -12.34 17.20
N VAL A 201 5.98 -11.30 17.61
CA VAL A 201 6.49 -10.27 16.67
C VAL A 201 7.66 -10.77 15.81
N LYS A 202 8.31 -11.88 16.18
CA LYS A 202 9.41 -12.47 15.40
C LYS A 202 8.97 -13.51 14.37
N SER A 203 7.76 -14.06 14.48
CA SER A 203 7.17 -15.04 13.55
C SER A 203 6.45 -14.34 12.40
#